data_AF-A0A3L9YP93-F1
#
_entry.id   AF-A0A3L9YP93-F1
#
_cell.length_a   1.000
_cell.length_b   1.000
_cell.length_c   1.000
_cell.angle_alpha   90.00
_cell.angle_beta   90.00
_cell.angle_gamma   90.00
#
_symmetry.space_group_name_H-M   'P 1'
#
loop_
_entity.id
_entity.type
_entity.pdbx_description
1 polymer ?
#
loop_
_entity_poly.entity_id
_entity_poly.type
_entity_poly.pdbx_seq_one_letter_code
_entity_poly.pdbx_strand_id
1 'polypeptide(L)'
;MRRRKPHHHVYVVELSKDVLLEPRFRKCNPGYIDGKPCVYVGMTGLDPDVRFDKHKAGIQANRFVTQYGLRLLPDLYEGHGSCSGFEATR
;
A
#
# COMPACT_ATOMS: atom_id res chain seq x y z
N MET A 1 -28.94 15.73 10.22
CA MET A 1 -28.01 14.62 10.46
C MET A 1 -26.63 15.00 9.92
N ARG A 2 -25.62 15.22 10.77
CA ARG A 2 -24.23 15.42 10.32
C ARG A 2 -23.78 14.11 9.67
N ARG A 3 -23.63 14.08 8.34
CA ARG A 3 -22.87 13.03 7.65
C ARG A 3 -21.47 13.03 8.26
N ARG A 4 -21.17 12.09 9.16
CA ARG A 4 -19.78 11.78 9.54
C ARG A 4 -19.07 11.50 8.22
N LYS A 5 -18.18 12.39 7.80
CA LYS A 5 -17.29 12.08 6.68
C LYS A 5 -16.58 10.79 7.08
N PRO A 6 -16.66 9.71 6.30
CA PRO A 6 -15.87 8.54 6.61
C PRO A 6 -14.41 8.99 6.61
N HIS A 7 -13.78 8.86 7.76
CA HIS A 7 -12.35 9.11 7.91
C HIS A 7 -11.66 7.95 7.21
N HIS A 8 -11.33 8.16 5.95
CA HIS A 8 -10.56 7.22 5.17
C HIS A 8 -9.08 7.57 5.39
N HIS A 9 -8.35 6.61 5.94
CA HIS A 9 -6.90 6.64 6.05
C HIS A 9 -6.33 6.03 4.79
N VAL A 10 -5.46 6.78 4.13
CA VAL A 10 -4.54 6.20 3.13
C VAL A 10 -3.43 5.52 3.91
N TYR A 11 -2.98 4.36 3.43
CA TYR A 11 -1.80 3.70 3.98
C TYR A 11 -0.92 3.21 2.84
N VAL A 12 0.38 3.25 3.08
CA VAL A 12 1.40 2.84 2.12
C VAL A 12 2.24 1.75 2.76
N VAL A 13 2.35 0.61 2.08
CA VAL A 13 3.17 -0.52 2.51
C VAL A 13 4.34 -0.65 1.55
N GLU A 14 5.55 -0.69 2.09
CA GLU A 14 6.75 -1.07 1.34
C GLU A 14 6.71 -2.57 1.05
N LEU A 15 6.87 -2.93 -0.23
CA LEU A 15 6.92 -4.31 -0.69
C LEU A 15 8.37 -4.72 -0.99
N SER A 16 8.69 -6.00 -0.75
CA SER A 16 9.95 -6.59 -1.22
C SER A 16 10.06 -6.49 -2.74
N LYS A 17 11.29 -6.30 -3.24
CA LYS A 17 11.61 -6.32 -4.67
C LYS A 17 11.24 -7.65 -5.34
N ASP A 18 11.07 -8.72 -4.57
CA ASP A 18 10.59 -10.02 -5.06
C ASP A 18 9.20 -9.91 -5.71
N VAL A 19 8.41 -8.89 -5.36
CA VAL A 19 7.12 -8.63 -6.01
C VAL A 19 7.26 -8.36 -7.52
N LEU A 20 8.44 -7.92 -7.97
CA LEU A 20 8.74 -7.79 -9.39
C LEU A 20 8.73 -9.14 -10.11
N LEU A 21 8.99 -10.26 -9.42
CA LEU A 21 8.87 -11.59 -10.02
C LEU A 21 7.41 -11.95 -10.34
N GLU A 22 6.44 -11.26 -9.71
CA GLU A 22 5.02 -11.49 -9.97
C GLU A 22 4.59 -10.79 -11.27
N PRO A 23 4.18 -11.54 -12.32
CA PRO A 23 3.81 -10.96 -13.60
C PRO A 23 2.62 -10.01 -13.49
N ARG A 24 1.71 -10.24 -12.53
CA ARG A 24 0.57 -9.35 -12.29
C ARG A 24 1.01 -7.98 -11.80
N PHE A 25 2.01 -7.92 -10.91
CA PHE A 25 2.54 -6.66 -10.40
C PHE A 25 3.22 -5.85 -11.51
N ARG A 26 4.07 -6.51 -12.32
CA ARG A 26 4.70 -5.85 -13.48
C ARG A 26 3.70 -5.38 -14.52
N LYS A 27 2.63 -6.15 -14.79
CA LYS A 27 1.56 -5.74 -15.72
C LYS A 27 0.81 -4.50 -15.23
N CYS A 28 0.60 -4.37 -13.92
CA CYS A 28 -0.02 -3.18 -13.32
C CYS A 28 0.93 -1.98 -13.26
N ASN A 29 2.25 -2.21 -13.33
CA ASN A 29 3.29 -1.18 -13.29
C ASN A 29 4.22 -1.31 -14.51
N PRO A 30 3.70 -1.08 -15.74
CA PRO A 30 4.49 -1.26 -16.97
C PRO A 30 5.62 -0.23 -17.12
N GLY A 31 5.61 0.85 -16.32
CA GLY A 31 6.62 1.91 -16.31
C GLY A 31 7.70 1.73 -15.24
N TYR A 32 7.75 0.58 -14.56
CA TYR A 32 8.57 0.42 -13.36
C TYR A 32 10.04 0.79 -13.58
N ILE A 33 10.53 1.75 -12.80
CA ILE A 33 11.92 2.19 -12.85
C ILE A 33 12.74 1.39 -11.83
N ASP A 34 13.68 0.59 -12.34
CA ASP A 34 14.60 -0.18 -11.51
C ASP A 34 15.35 0.73 -10.52
N GLY A 35 15.31 0.34 -9.23
CA GLY A 35 15.90 1.09 -8.13
C GLY A 35 14.89 1.85 -7.26
N LYS A 36 13.65 2.06 -7.73
CA LYS A 36 12.58 2.61 -6.88
C LYS A 36 12.03 1.57 -5.91
N PRO A 37 11.53 1.95 -4.73
CA PRO A 37 10.85 1.02 -3.86
C PRO A 37 9.47 0.65 -4.44
N CYS A 38 9.14 -0.65 -4.41
CA CYS A 38 7.82 -1.12 -4.75
C CYS A 38 6.86 -0.86 -3.59
N VAL A 39 5.73 -0.19 -3.84
CA VAL A 39 4.78 0.11 -2.78
C VAL A 39 3.37 -0.35 -3.11
N TYR A 40 2.62 -0.72 -2.07
CA TYR A 40 1.18 -0.93 -2.12
C TYR A 40 0.47 0.24 -1.44
N VAL A 41 -0.48 0.86 -2.14
CA VAL A 41 -1.26 1.96 -1.60
C VAL A 41 -2.72 1.54 -1.50
N GLY A 42 -3.30 1.69 -0.31
CA GLY A 42 -4.70 1.38 -0.07
C GLY A 42 -5.40 2.46 0.74
N MET A 43 -6.73 2.38 0.75
CA MET A 43 -7.58 3.18 1.63
C MET A 43 -8.25 2.26 2.65
N THR A 44 -8.40 2.72 3.88
CA THR A 44 -9.07 1.99 4.97
C THR A 44 -9.83 2.95 5.88
N GLY A 45 -10.88 2.49 6.55
CA GLY A 45 -11.56 3.25 7.62
C GLY A 45 -11.02 2.91 9.02
N LEU A 46 -9.98 2.08 9.09
CA LEU A 46 -9.30 1.65 10.30
C LEU A 46 -7.92 2.33 10.37
N ASP A 47 -7.26 2.28 11.53
CA ASP A 47 -5.86 2.66 11.62
C ASP A 47 -5.00 1.86 10.62
N PRO A 48 -4.05 2.51 9.91
CA PRO A 48 -3.11 1.86 9.00
C PRO A 48 -2.40 0.66 9.63
N ASP A 49 -1.93 0.78 10.87
CA ASP A 49 -1.27 -0.30 11.61
C ASP A 49 -2.17 -1.52 11.77
N VAL A 50 -3.39 -1.31 12.27
CA VAL A 50 -4.39 -2.38 12.42
C VAL A 50 -4.73 -3.00 11.07
N ARG A 51 -4.78 -2.19 10.00
CA ARG A 51 -5.04 -2.69 8.65
C ARG A 51 -3.89 -3.55 8.14
N PHE A 52 -2.65 -3.17 8.42
CA PHE A 52 -1.45 -3.91 8.06
C PHE A 52 -1.37 -5.24 8.83
N ASP A 53 -1.64 -5.23 10.13
CA ASP A 53 -1.69 -6.46 10.94
C ASP A 53 -2.73 -7.45 10.40
N LYS A 54 -3.92 -6.95 10.02
CA LYS A 54 -4.95 -7.78 9.36
C LYS A 54 -4.44 -8.39 8.05
N HIS A 55 -3.70 -7.62 7.23
CA HIS A 55 -3.08 -8.17 6.02
C HIS A 55 -2.07 -9.27 6.32
N LYS A 56 -1.22 -9.09 7.34
CA LYS A 56 -0.22 -10.09 7.74
C LYS A 56 -0.86 -11.32 8.38
N ALA A 57 -2.00 -11.16 9.05
CA ALA A 57 -2.83 -12.24 9.58
C ALA A 57 -3.71 -12.95 8.52
N GLY A 58 -3.70 -12.51 7.26
CA GLY A 58 -4.52 -13.09 6.19
C GLY A 58 -6.00 -12.69 6.22
N ILE A 59 -6.39 -11.71 7.05
CA ILE A 59 -7.77 -11.26 7.22
C ILE A 59 -8.03 -10.08 6.28
N GLN A 60 -8.99 -10.24 5.36
CA GLN A 60 -9.28 -9.25 4.30
C GLN A 60 -7.99 -8.80 3.60
N ALA A 61 -7.09 -9.76 3.36
CA ALA A 61 -5.71 -9.47 3.03
C ALA A 61 -5.49 -9.34 1.51
N ASN A 62 -4.55 -8.47 1.13
CA ASN A 62 -4.04 -8.42 -0.23
C ASN A 62 -2.83 -9.35 -0.34
N ARG A 63 -2.82 -10.24 -1.33
CA ARG A 63 -1.74 -11.20 -1.56
C ARG A 63 -0.36 -10.52 -1.62
N PHE A 64 -0.28 -9.34 -2.23
CA PHE A 64 0.98 -8.59 -2.32
C PHE A 64 1.50 -8.16 -0.95
N VAL A 65 0.61 -7.63 -0.10
CA VAL A 65 0.97 -7.17 1.25
C VAL A 65 1.27 -8.35 2.18
N THR A 66 0.50 -9.45 2.06
CA THR A 66 0.75 -10.64 2.88
C THR A 66 2.09 -11.27 2.55
N GLN A 67 2.38 -11.49 1.26
CA GLN A 67 3.58 -12.20 0.80
C GLN A 67 4.82 -11.31 0.77
N TYR A 68 4.70 -10.06 0.32
CA TYR A 68 5.84 -9.17 0.09
C TYR A 68 5.85 -7.93 0.99
N GLY A 69 4.82 -7.68 1.79
CA GLY A 69 4.77 -6.51 2.67
C GLY A 69 5.83 -6.56 3.76
N LEU A 70 6.70 -5.54 3.77
CA LEU A 70 7.80 -5.37 4.70
C LEU A 70 7.40 -4.51 5.90
N ARG A 71 6.94 -3.27 5.65
CA ARG A 71 6.56 -2.30 6.69
C ARG A 71 5.63 -1.22 6.13
N LEU A 72 4.95 -0.50 7.02
CA LEU A 72 4.23 0.72 6.68
C LEU A 72 5.21 1.88 6.48
N LEU A 73 4.86 2.78 5.55
CA LEU A 73 5.56 4.03 5.27
C LEU A 73 4.70 5.22 5.72
N PRO A 74 4.74 5.59 7.02
CA PRO A 74 3.95 6.68 7.60
C PRO A 74 4.19 8.03 6.94
N ASP A 75 5.44 8.29 6.56
CA ASP A 75 5.87 9.53 5.90
C ASP A 75 5.06 9.85 4.62
N LEU A 76 4.46 8.84 3.98
CA LEU A 76 3.71 9.00 2.73
C LEU A 76 2.21 9.24 2.90
N TYR A 77 1.66 8.96 4.08
CA TYR A 77 0.22 9.14 4.34
C TYR A 77 -0.09 10.14 5.47
N GLU A 78 0.86 10.45 6.35
CA GLU A 78 0.67 11.44 7.42
C GLU A 78 0.70 12.89 6.89
N GLY A 79 1.34 13.12 5.74
CA GLY A 79 1.28 14.39 5.00
C GLY A 79 0.29 14.32 3.85
N HIS A 80 -0.96 14.74 4.05
CA HIS A 80 -1.95 14.82 2.96
C HIS A 80 -1.44 15.70 1.79
N GLY A 81 -1.25 15.09 0.61
CA GLY A 81 -1.53 15.75 -0.67
C GLY A 81 -0.38 16.01 -1.64
N SER A 82 0.55 15.09 -1.89
CA SER A 82 1.23 14.95 -3.21
C SER A 82 2.24 13.79 -3.19
N CYS A 83 1.78 12.55 -3.39
CA CYS A 83 2.67 11.44 -3.69
C CYS A 83 3.15 11.53 -5.15
N SER A 84 4.14 12.38 -5.43
CA SER A 84 4.87 12.36 -6.71
C SER A 84 6.20 11.63 -6.53
N GLY A 85 6.21 10.31 -6.70
CA GLY A 85 7.49 9.58 -6.71
C GLY A 85 7.42 8.06 -6.76
N PHE A 86 6.34 7.45 -6.26
CA PHE A 86 6.27 6.01 -6.02
C PHE A 86 5.30 5.31 -6.98
N GLU A 87 5.74 4.17 -7.51
CA GLU A 87 4.91 3.32 -8.36
C GLU A 87 4.07 2.42 -7.47
N ALA A 88 2.86 2.90 -7.24
CA ALA A 88 1.86 2.25 -6.43
C ALA A 88 1.03 1.30 -7.30
N THR A 89 0.95 0.04 -6.89
CA THR A 89 -0.11 -0.83 -7.38
C THR A 89 -1.41 -0.41 -6.71
N ARG A 90 -2.37 0.10 -7.50
CA ARG A 90 -3.75 0.37 -7.07
C ARG A 90 -4.50 -0.93 -6.79
#